data_AF-A0A9D7XR33-F1
#
_entry.id   AF-A0A9D7XR33-F1
#
_cell.length_a   1.000
_cell.length_b   1.000
_cell.length_c   1.000
_cell.angle_alpha   90.00
_cell.angle_beta   90.00
_cell.angle_gamma   90.00
#
_symmetry.space_group_name_H-M   'P 1'
#
loop_
_entity.id
_entity.type
_entity.pdbx_description
1 polymer ?
#
loop_
_entity_poly.entity_id
_entity_poly.type
_entity_poly.pdbx_seq_one_letter_code
_entity_poly.pdbx_strand_id
1 'polypeptide(L)'
;MYILDFSCNNCGEHSQPAPGQASAPGEMFPPYIISINGSQDLHNCIVWNNGGCVYSIQITYNLLDSYTVHVDAKGPTGMFSGAGYLRFIDYSGDHYDLSIFSSIRRTHWVEYMSFRPGIKTILWSDTAF
;
A
#
# COMPACT_ATOMS: atom_id res chain seq x y z
N MET A 1 3.98 -1.92 -18.55
CA MET A 1 4.17 -1.61 -17.11
C MET A 1 4.62 -2.89 -16.45
N TYR A 2 5.69 -2.87 -15.66
CA TYR A 2 6.21 -4.07 -15.00
C TYR A 2 5.36 -4.45 -13.78
N ILE A 3 5.43 -5.71 -13.37
CA ILE A 3 4.81 -6.22 -12.14
C ILE A 3 5.95 -6.60 -11.19
N LEU A 4 5.89 -6.10 -9.96
CA LEU A 4 6.74 -6.54 -8.86
C LEU A 4 5.88 -7.38 -7.90
N ASP A 5 6.18 -8.67 -7.79
CA ASP A 5 5.39 -9.59 -6.98
C ASP A 5 5.95 -9.69 -5.56
N PHE A 6 5.19 -9.13 -4.61
CA PHE A 6 5.49 -9.16 -3.20
C PHE A 6 5.03 -10.49 -2.60
N SER A 7 5.73 -10.91 -1.55
CA SER A 7 5.33 -12.06 -0.74
C SER A 7 4.64 -11.59 0.54
N CYS A 8 3.55 -12.28 0.91
CA CYS A 8 2.85 -12.07 2.17
C CYS A 8 2.43 -13.42 2.77
N ASN A 9 2.81 -13.67 4.03
CA ASN A 9 2.47 -14.91 4.73
C ASN A 9 1.11 -14.85 5.44
N ASN A 10 0.62 -13.65 5.74
CA ASN A 10 -0.62 -13.44 6.46
C ASN A 10 -1.34 -12.21 5.86
N CYS A 11 -2.08 -12.47 4.79
CA CYS A 11 -2.98 -11.52 4.16
C CYS A 11 -4.26 -11.39 5.02
N GLY A 12 -4.92 -10.22 4.98
CA GLY A 12 -6.21 -10.00 5.65
C GLY A 12 -6.24 -8.73 6.48
N GLU A 13 -7.14 -8.68 7.46
CA GLU A 13 -7.30 -7.56 8.39
C GLU A 13 -6.26 -7.63 9.51
N HIS A 14 -5.66 -6.49 9.85
CA HIS A 14 -4.60 -6.38 10.85
C HIS A 14 -4.72 -5.08 11.63
N SER A 15 -4.20 -5.06 12.86
CA SER A 15 -4.13 -3.85 13.70
C SER A 15 -2.76 -3.75 14.38
N GLN A 16 -2.44 -2.57 14.93
CA GLN A 16 -1.29 -2.46 15.81
C GLN A 16 -1.49 -3.31 17.08
N PRO A 17 -0.41 -3.86 17.67
CA PRO A 17 1.01 -3.70 17.29
C PRO A 17 1.52 -4.70 16.22
N ALA A 18 0.63 -5.44 15.55
CA ALA A 18 0.98 -6.50 14.59
C ALA A 18 0.39 -6.21 13.20
N PRO A 19 0.88 -5.16 12.50
CA PRO A 19 0.39 -4.80 11.18
C PRO A 19 0.58 -5.93 10.17
N GLY A 20 -0.27 -5.95 9.15
CA GLY A 20 -0.06 -6.82 8.00
C GLY A 20 1.16 -6.35 7.22
N GLN A 21 1.85 -7.28 6.58
CA GLN A 21 3.11 -6.99 5.90
C GLN A 21 3.25 -7.80 4.61
N ALA A 22 3.68 -7.12 3.55
CA ALA A 22 4.17 -7.72 2.32
C ALA A 22 5.56 -7.18 1.97
N SER A 23 6.43 -8.02 1.40
CA SER A 23 7.81 -7.65 1.09
C SER A 23 8.21 -8.01 -0.34
N ALA A 24 8.93 -7.09 -0.98
CA ALA A 24 9.46 -7.24 -2.32
C ALA A 24 10.59 -8.30 -2.36
N PRO A 25 10.74 -9.02 -3.48
CA PRO A 25 11.83 -9.97 -3.68
C PRO A 25 13.17 -9.29 -3.98
N GLY A 26 13.13 -8.01 -4.36
CA GLY A 26 14.29 -7.21 -4.78
C GLY A 26 13.87 -5.81 -5.19
N GLU A 27 14.86 -4.93 -5.34
CA GLU A 27 14.62 -3.55 -5.75
C GLU A 27 14.23 -3.49 -7.23
N MET A 28 13.14 -2.78 -7.51
CA MET A 28 12.72 -2.44 -8.87
C MET A 28 12.49 -0.94 -8.94
N PHE A 29 13.01 -0.33 -10.01
CA PHE A 29 12.81 1.10 -10.23
C PHE A 29 11.42 1.36 -10.83
N PRO A 30 10.65 2.35 -10.34
CA PRO A 30 9.36 2.73 -10.93
C PRO A 30 9.47 3.10 -12.43
N PRO A 31 8.43 2.87 -13.25
CA PRO A 31 7.06 2.52 -12.87
C PRO A 31 6.77 1.01 -12.86
N TYR A 32 5.99 0.57 -11.87
CA TYR A 32 5.50 -0.81 -11.76
C TYR A 32 4.17 -0.90 -11.00
N ILE A 33 3.50 -2.03 -11.16
CA ILE A 33 2.31 -2.43 -10.40
C ILE A 33 2.76 -3.45 -9.36
N ILE A 34 2.17 -3.39 -8.17
CA ILE A 34 2.38 -4.41 -7.15
C ILE A 34 1.39 -5.55 -7.37
N SER A 35 1.89 -6.78 -7.36
CA SER A 35 1.09 -7.97 -7.03
C SER A 35 1.51 -8.48 -5.65
N ILE A 36 0.62 -9.17 -4.96
CA ILE A 36 0.93 -9.90 -3.73
C ILE A 36 0.53 -11.35 -3.93
N ASN A 37 1.47 -12.27 -3.73
CA ASN A 37 1.29 -13.71 -3.92
C ASN A 37 0.69 -14.05 -5.30
N GLY A 38 1.16 -13.36 -6.35
CA GLY A 38 0.72 -13.56 -7.73
C GLY A 38 -0.59 -12.87 -8.13
N SER A 39 -1.25 -12.14 -7.22
CA SER A 39 -2.48 -11.39 -7.54
C SER A 39 -2.26 -9.89 -7.56
N GLN A 40 -2.71 -9.20 -8.62
CA GLN A 40 -2.81 -7.74 -8.67
C GLN A 40 -4.10 -7.22 -8.02
N ASP A 41 -5.09 -8.09 -7.85
CA ASP A 41 -6.31 -7.78 -7.12
C ASP A 41 -6.07 -8.05 -5.62
N LEU A 42 -5.95 -6.96 -4.87
CA LEU A 42 -5.49 -7.00 -3.48
C LEU A 42 -6.65 -7.00 -2.47
N HIS A 43 -7.91 -7.03 -2.92
CA HIS A 43 -9.06 -6.75 -2.04
C HIS A 43 -9.28 -7.79 -0.94
N ASN A 44 -8.69 -8.97 -1.08
CA ASN A 44 -8.67 -10.02 -0.06
C ASN A 44 -7.35 -10.08 0.72
N CYS A 45 -6.31 -9.36 0.29
CA CYS A 45 -5.01 -9.39 0.95
C CYS A 45 -4.76 -8.18 1.86
N ILE A 46 -5.07 -6.98 1.39
CA ILE A 46 -4.95 -5.77 2.20
C ILE A 46 -6.37 -5.33 2.55
N VAL A 47 -6.76 -5.67 3.77
CA VAL A 47 -8.11 -5.45 4.30
C VAL A 47 -8.01 -4.61 5.57
N TRP A 48 -9.03 -3.78 5.78
CA TRP A 48 -9.28 -3.06 7.01
C TRP A 48 -10.67 -3.39 7.54
N ASN A 49 -10.87 -3.05 8.81
CA ASN A 49 -12.14 -3.17 9.49
C ASN A 49 -13.33 -2.63 8.64
N ASN A 50 -14.51 -3.21 8.87
CA ASN A 50 -15.75 -2.80 8.21
C ASN A 50 -15.69 -2.79 6.67
N GLY A 51 -14.92 -3.74 6.11
CA GLY A 51 -14.86 -4.00 4.68
C GLY A 51 -14.02 -2.99 3.89
N GLY A 52 -13.18 -2.18 4.56
CA GLY A 52 -12.15 -1.41 3.87
C GLY A 52 -11.16 -2.34 3.17
N CYS A 53 -10.68 -1.98 1.98
CA CYS A 53 -9.71 -2.79 1.26
C CYS A 53 -8.99 -2.00 0.16
N VAL A 54 -7.86 -2.55 -0.29
CA VAL A 54 -7.12 -2.08 -1.47
C VAL A 54 -7.41 -3.00 -2.65
N TYR A 55 -7.73 -2.45 -3.82
CA TYR A 55 -7.91 -3.19 -5.05
C TYR A 55 -6.61 -3.30 -5.85
N SER A 56 -5.82 -2.22 -5.92
CA SER A 56 -4.53 -2.22 -6.63
C SER A 56 -3.61 -1.12 -6.11
N ILE A 57 -2.30 -1.32 -6.32
CA ILE A 57 -1.26 -0.34 -6.01
C ILE A 57 -0.31 -0.23 -7.21
N GLN A 58 -0.05 1.00 -7.63
CA GLN A 58 0.86 1.34 -8.73
C GLN A 58 1.82 2.43 -8.29
N ILE A 59 3.09 2.32 -8.67
CA ILE A 59 4.08 3.37 -8.45
C ILE A 59 4.44 3.99 -9.80
N THR A 60 4.41 5.32 -9.87
CA THR A 60 4.82 6.09 -11.04
C THR A 60 6.00 7.01 -10.73
N TYR A 61 6.78 7.31 -11.76
CA TYR A 61 7.81 8.35 -11.71
C TYR A 61 7.21 9.70 -12.13
N ASN A 62 7.63 10.77 -11.44
CA ASN A 62 7.27 12.16 -11.73
C ASN A 62 8.47 12.90 -12.36
N LEU A 63 8.79 14.12 -11.92
CA LEU A 63 10.01 14.85 -12.30
C LEU A 63 10.90 15.00 -11.06
N LEU A 64 12.21 15.19 -11.25
CA LEU A 64 13.16 15.55 -10.19
C LEU A 64 13.21 14.53 -9.03
N ASP A 65 13.41 13.25 -9.35
CA ASP A 65 13.49 12.15 -8.37
C ASP A 65 12.28 12.07 -7.43
N SER A 66 11.12 12.52 -7.90
CA SER A 66 9.82 12.35 -7.26
C SER A 66 9.06 11.18 -7.85
N TYR A 67 8.28 10.52 -7.01
CA TYR A 67 7.49 9.34 -7.31
C TYR A 67 6.13 9.45 -6.63
N THR A 68 5.14 8.74 -7.15
CA THR A 68 3.79 8.69 -6.56
C THR A 68 3.37 7.24 -6.40
N VAL A 69 2.92 6.89 -5.19
CA VAL A 69 2.20 5.65 -4.94
C VAL A 69 0.71 5.94 -5.14
N HIS A 70 0.09 5.30 -6.13
CA HIS A 70 -1.34 5.32 -6.39
C HIS A 70 -1.98 4.08 -5.80
N VAL A 71 -3.04 4.26 -5.03
CA VAL A 71 -3.76 3.21 -4.31
C VAL A 71 -5.24 3.30 -4.69
N ASP A 72 -5.74 2.36 -5.47
CA ASP A 72 -7.19 2.20 -5.67
C ASP A 72 -7.76 1.43 -4.48
N ALA A 73 -8.53 2.11 -3.64
CA ALA A 73 -9.01 1.57 -2.38
C ALA A 73 -10.36 2.15 -1.98
N LYS A 74 -10.99 1.48 -1.01
CA LYS A 74 -12.07 2.05 -0.21
C LYS A 74 -11.72 1.85 1.27
N GLY A 75 -12.00 2.86 2.07
CA GLY A 75 -11.83 2.85 3.52
C GLY A 75 -12.99 2.14 4.25
N PRO A 76 -12.86 1.99 5.57
CA PRO A 76 -13.86 1.38 6.45
C PRO A 76 -15.23 2.06 6.33
N THR A 77 -16.30 1.27 6.26
CA THR A 77 -17.68 1.79 6.21
C THR A 77 -18.31 1.92 7.60
N GLY A 78 -19.18 2.92 7.80
CA GLY A 78 -19.94 3.10 9.04
C GLY A 78 -19.57 4.34 9.86
N MET A 79 -20.37 4.65 10.87
CA MET A 79 -20.08 5.75 11.80
C MET A 79 -18.97 5.31 12.77
N PHE A 80 -17.97 6.17 13.00
CA PHE A 80 -16.80 5.86 13.83
C PHE A 80 -15.95 4.68 13.32
N SER A 81 -16.08 4.30 12.05
CA SER A 81 -15.32 3.20 11.44
C SER A 81 -13.81 3.48 11.34
N GLY A 82 -13.41 4.75 11.44
CA GLY A 82 -12.01 5.16 11.38
C GLY A 82 -11.50 5.23 9.94
N ALA A 83 -10.24 4.84 9.75
CA ALA A 83 -9.57 4.83 8.45
C ALA A 83 -8.73 3.56 8.33
N GLY A 84 -8.48 3.15 7.09
CA GLY A 84 -7.41 2.20 6.80
C GLY A 84 -6.07 2.90 6.71
N TYR A 85 -5.02 2.33 7.28
CA TYR A 85 -3.67 2.91 7.26
C TYR A 85 -2.73 2.04 6.42
N LEU A 86 -1.95 2.69 5.56
CA LEU A 86 -0.86 2.11 4.79
C LEU A 86 0.45 2.82 5.15
N ARG A 87 1.54 2.05 5.18
CA ARG A 87 2.91 2.56 5.20
C ARG A 87 3.73 1.87 4.13
N PHE A 88 4.33 2.66 3.26
CA PHE A 88 5.27 2.20 2.23
C PHE A 88 6.68 2.49 2.70
N ILE A 89 7.56 1.49 2.66
CA ILE A 89 8.97 1.63 3.02
C ILE A 89 9.80 1.32 1.79
N ASP A 90 10.69 2.22 1.40
CA ASP A 90 11.52 2.06 0.22
C ASP A 90 12.86 1.34 0.54
N TYR A 91 13.78 1.34 -0.43
CA TYR A 91 15.12 0.75 -0.26
C TYR A 91 16.14 1.69 0.40
N SER A 92 15.83 2.97 0.64
CA SER A 92 16.62 3.84 1.53
C SER A 92 16.26 3.59 3.01
N GLY A 93 15.05 3.12 3.28
CA GLY A 93 14.48 2.94 4.61
C GLY A 93 13.51 4.06 5.01
N ASP A 94 13.24 5.00 4.11
CA ASP A 94 12.25 6.06 4.32
C ASP A 94 10.84 5.49 4.25
N HIS A 95 9.91 6.11 4.97
CA HIS A 95 8.52 5.69 5.05
C HIS A 95 7.54 6.76 4.59
N TYR A 96 6.48 6.32 3.93
CA TYR A 96 5.43 7.17 3.36
C TYR A 96 4.08 6.61 3.75
N ASP A 97 3.31 7.41 4.48
CA ASP A 97 2.04 6.96 5.08
C ASP A 97 0.85 7.49 4.28
N LEU A 98 -0.17 6.64 4.14
CA LEU A 98 -1.42 6.99 3.48
C LEU A 98 -2.60 6.49 4.32
N SER A 99 -3.55 7.38 4.62
CA SER A 99 -4.79 7.03 5.30
C SER A 99 -5.98 7.05 4.34
N ILE A 100 -6.82 6.03 4.42
CA ILE A 100 -7.99 5.81 3.56
C ILE A 100 -9.24 5.91 4.42
N PHE A 101 -9.76 7.13 4.55
CA PHE A 101 -11.01 7.40 5.30
C PHE A 101 -12.28 7.23 4.45
N SER A 102 -12.17 7.34 3.12
CA SER A 102 -13.34 7.37 2.26
C SER A 102 -13.90 5.98 2.02
N SER A 103 -15.15 5.76 2.40
CA SER A 103 -15.89 4.52 2.12
C SER A 103 -16.24 4.30 0.64
N ILE A 104 -15.99 5.30 -0.22
CA ILE A 104 -16.21 5.21 -1.66
C ILE A 104 -14.90 4.76 -2.32
N ARG A 105 -14.97 3.74 -3.17
CA ARG A 105 -13.83 3.29 -3.96
C ARG A 105 -13.32 4.41 -4.85
N ARG A 106 -12.04 4.75 -4.73
CA ARG A 106 -11.35 5.73 -5.58
C ARG A 106 -9.83 5.57 -5.45
N THR A 107 -9.12 6.26 -6.32
CA THR A 107 -7.66 6.37 -6.23
C THR A 107 -7.28 7.40 -5.18
N HIS A 108 -6.40 6.98 -4.27
CA HIS A 108 -5.69 7.78 -3.30
C HIS A 108 -4.21 7.78 -3.68
N TRP A 109 -3.45 8.78 -3.21
CA TRP A 109 -2.03 8.81 -3.51
C TRP A 109 -1.20 9.45 -2.40
N VAL A 110 0.08 9.08 -2.38
CA VAL A 110 1.13 9.75 -1.61
C VAL A 110 2.33 9.96 -2.53
N GLU A 111 2.89 11.17 -2.49
CA GLU A 111 4.11 11.52 -3.22
C GLU A 111 5.32 11.37 -2.31
N TYR A 112 6.45 10.98 -2.90
CA TYR A 112 7.70 10.84 -2.19
C TYR A 112 8.90 11.15 -3.07
N MET A 113 10.03 11.48 -2.43
CA MET A 113 11.32 11.62 -3.07
C MET A 113 12.27 10.58 -2.49
N SER A 114 13.02 9.89 -3.34
CA SER A 114 13.99 8.89 -2.89
C SER A 114 15.06 8.64 -3.94
N PHE A 115 16.27 8.39 -3.46
CA PHE A 115 17.40 7.94 -4.28
C PHE A 115 17.37 6.42 -4.55
N ARG A 116 16.54 5.66 -3.81
CA ARG A 116 16.28 4.23 -3.98
C ARG A 116 14.77 3.96 -3.93
N PRO A 117 14.05 4.39 -4.97
CA PRO A 117 12.60 4.58 -4.92
C PRO A 117 11.78 3.29 -5.04
N GLY A 118 12.42 2.13 -5.20
CA GLY A 118 11.72 0.86 -5.13
C GLY A 118 11.06 0.69 -3.77
N ILE A 119 9.81 0.25 -3.72
CA ILE A 119 9.15 -0.09 -2.47
C ILE A 119 9.64 -1.47 -2.05
N LYS A 120 10.17 -1.55 -0.84
CA LYS A 120 10.69 -2.77 -0.21
C LYS A 120 9.61 -3.47 0.62
N THR A 121 8.85 -2.69 1.39
CA THR A 121 7.85 -3.22 2.32
C THR A 121 6.57 -2.40 2.25
N ILE A 122 5.44 -3.08 2.30
CA ILE A 122 4.11 -2.47 2.47
C ILE A 122 3.57 -2.97 3.80
N LEU A 123 3.13 -2.06 4.64
CA LEU A 123 2.44 -2.36 5.89
C LEU A 123 1.01 -1.83 5.83
N TRP A 124 0.09 -2.53 6.49
CA TRP A 124 -1.28 -2.04 6.68
C TRP A 124 -1.83 -2.35 8.08
N SER A 125 -2.74 -1.49 8.53
CA SER A 125 -3.34 -1.58 9.87
C SER A 125 -4.67 -0.81 9.94
N ASP A 126 -5.59 -1.25 10.80
CA ASP A 126 -6.83 -0.53 11.17
C ASP A 126 -6.56 0.70 12.06
N THR A 127 -5.39 0.75 12.68
CA THR A 127 -4.94 1.85 13.54
C THR A 127 -3.68 2.49 12.99
N ALA A 128 -3.49 3.78 13.25
CA ALA A 128 -2.34 4.54 12.81
C ALA A 128 -0.99 3.91 13.25
N PHE A 129 0.05 4.19 12.46
CA PHE A 129 1.43 3.75 12.67
C PHE A 129 2.30 4.78 13.42
#